data_AF-A0A838HHW6-F1
#
_entry.id   AF-A0A838HHW6-F1
#
_cell.length_a   1.000
_cell.length_b   1.000
_cell.length_c   1.000
_cell.angle_alpha   90.00
_cell.angle_beta   90.00
_cell.angle_gamma   90.00
#
_symmetry.space_group_name_H-M   'P 1'
#
loop_
_entity.id
_entity.type
_entity.pdbx_description
1 polymer ?
#
loop_
_entity_poly.entity_id
_entity_poly.type
_entity_poly.pdbx_seq_one_letter_code
_entity_poly.pdbx_strand_id
1 'polypeptide(L)'
;MIVPNCRQHIQERDLAFALGLLQGPTPDTGGVAAEDVDLDELLDSREVFNALVRSRDLLSVSPYFFYYVLVRQVFMRRGISDRSVADYVGALLSYFMRGEKLRGETQAGTRGFVYLVDLVDCARRAPDDQAAFVMEARIGDVALFLTGVFPDAIYHRQTYGRRLPGLEYYEAVGRSGYRSASRHPPSRHRDLGEVLEFMAAEFAAVRKALNDLSDTHFCMTRSRVESLDRIMRQALYGTRGQAAGEGRPGEEEEGGEEDGGEPGQYADGESSDA
;
A
#
# COMPACT_ATOMS: atom_id res chain seq x y z
N MET A 1 -7.94 -15.29 -3.38
CA MET A 1 -8.25 -14.34 -2.29
C MET A 1 -7.16 -14.46 -1.25
N ILE A 2 -6.65 -13.34 -0.73
CA ILE A 2 -5.64 -13.33 0.31
C ILE A 2 -6.32 -13.54 1.67
N VAL A 3 -5.67 -14.28 2.56
CA VAL A 3 -6.12 -14.58 3.92
C VAL A 3 -4.95 -14.26 4.86
N PRO A 4 -5.15 -13.63 6.03
CA PRO A 4 -4.10 -13.38 7.01
C PRO A 4 -3.71 -14.73 7.62
N ASN A 5 -2.67 -15.34 7.07
CA ASN A 5 -2.19 -16.62 7.57
C ASN A 5 -0.66 -16.75 7.50
N CYS A 6 0.12 -15.67 7.40
CA CYS A 6 1.58 -15.80 7.32
C CYS A 6 2.13 -16.56 8.52
N ARG A 7 1.59 -16.28 9.72
CA ARG A 7 1.93 -16.96 10.97
C ARG A 7 1.72 -18.48 10.91
N GLN A 8 0.68 -18.94 10.23
CA GLN A 8 0.38 -20.37 10.05
C GLN A 8 1.28 -21.05 9.01
N HIS A 9 1.95 -20.26 8.16
CA HIS A 9 2.90 -20.74 7.13
C HIS A 9 4.36 -20.60 7.55
N ILE A 10 4.63 -20.22 8.81
CA ILE A 10 6.00 -20.22 9.37
C ILE A 10 6.46 -21.67 9.48
N GLN A 11 7.60 -21.97 8.85
CA GLN A 11 8.18 -23.30 8.81
C GLN A 11 9.25 -23.46 9.90
N GLU A 12 9.59 -24.69 10.22
CA GLU A 12 10.62 -25.03 11.21
C GLU A 12 11.97 -24.38 10.89
N ARG A 13 12.33 -24.28 9.60
CA ARG A 13 13.53 -23.57 9.13
C ARG A 13 13.53 -22.07 9.49
N ASP A 14 12.36 -21.44 9.51
CA ASP A 14 12.22 -20.01 9.80
C ASP A 14 12.43 -19.76 11.30
N LEU A 15 11.88 -20.66 12.14
CA LEU A 15 12.09 -20.66 13.58
C LEU A 15 13.55 -20.95 13.92
N ALA A 16 14.17 -21.94 13.26
CA ALA A 16 15.58 -22.25 13.45
C ALA A 16 16.48 -21.07 13.09
N PHE A 17 16.16 -20.34 12.00
CA PHE A 17 16.86 -19.11 11.64
C PHE A 17 16.69 -18.03 12.72
N ALA A 18 15.46 -17.78 13.19
CA ALA A 18 15.19 -16.75 14.19
C ALA A 18 15.82 -17.07 15.56
N LEU A 19 15.73 -18.31 16.02
CA LEU A 19 16.32 -18.77 17.28
C LEU A 19 17.85 -18.81 17.21
N GLY A 20 18.42 -19.23 16.08
CA GLY A 20 19.88 -19.22 15.87
C GLY A 20 20.49 -17.81 15.96
N LEU A 21 19.70 -16.77 15.65
CA LEU A 21 20.12 -15.38 15.80
C LEU A 21 20.09 -14.89 17.25
N LEU A 22 19.14 -15.38 18.06
CA LEU A 22 19.06 -15.04 19.48
C LEU A 22 20.12 -15.75 20.32
N GLN A 23 20.52 -16.97 19.93
CA GLN A 23 21.45 -17.80 20.71
C GLN A 23 22.94 -17.42 20.54
N GLY A 24 23.29 -16.63 19.51
CA GLY A 24 24.67 -16.22 19.24
C GLY A 24 25.63 -17.40 18.89
N PRO A 25 26.85 -17.12 18.42
CA PRO A 25 27.81 -18.15 18.02
C PRO A 25 28.65 -18.67 19.21
N THR A 26 28.03 -18.99 20.34
CA THR A 26 28.74 -19.56 21.50
C THR A 26 28.07 -20.84 21.98
N PRO A 27 28.81 -21.96 22.08
CA PRO A 27 28.24 -23.26 22.42
C PRO A 27 28.03 -23.47 23.93
N ASP A 28 28.00 -22.42 24.76
CA ASP A 28 28.18 -22.61 26.20
C ASP A 28 27.47 -21.56 27.07
N THR A 29 26.15 -21.39 26.93
CA THR A 29 25.29 -20.95 28.04
C THR A 29 23.88 -21.45 27.78
N GLY A 30 23.27 -22.07 28.80
CA GLY A 30 22.01 -22.82 28.74
C GLY A 30 21.01 -22.32 27.71
N GLY A 31 20.77 -23.17 26.71
CA GLY A 31 19.81 -22.89 25.65
C GLY A 31 18.46 -22.54 26.26
N VAL A 32 17.98 -21.34 25.94
CA VAL A 32 16.57 -21.00 26.14
C VAL A 32 15.81 -22.06 25.36
N ALA A 33 15.10 -22.94 26.07
CA ALA A 33 14.25 -23.93 25.44
C ALA A 33 13.31 -23.17 24.51
N ALA A 34 13.20 -23.61 23.25
CA ALA A 34 12.29 -23.04 22.27
C ALA A 34 10.82 -22.99 22.75
N GLU A 35 10.52 -23.65 23.88
CA GLU A 35 9.21 -23.76 24.53
C GLU A 35 8.79 -22.49 25.31
N ASP A 36 9.71 -21.59 25.68
CA ASP A 36 9.39 -20.37 26.46
C ASP A 36 9.46 -19.05 25.66
N VAL A 37 9.83 -19.10 24.37
CA VAL A 37 9.94 -17.89 23.55
C VAL A 37 8.58 -17.56 22.94
N ASP A 38 8.02 -16.40 23.31
CA ASP A 38 6.84 -15.87 22.64
C ASP A 38 7.18 -15.60 21.16
N LEU A 39 6.58 -16.39 20.27
CA LEU A 39 6.75 -16.27 18.83
C LEU A 39 6.44 -14.85 18.36
N ASP A 40 5.45 -14.18 18.96
CA ASP A 40 5.10 -12.82 18.59
C ASP A 40 6.19 -11.82 18.98
N GLU A 41 6.83 -12.00 20.14
CA GLU A 41 7.95 -11.17 20.57
C GLU A 41 9.20 -11.42 19.71
N LEU A 42 9.45 -12.67 19.35
CA LEU A 42 10.52 -13.06 18.43
C LEU A 42 10.36 -12.39 17.05
N LEU A 43 9.14 -12.41 16.50
CA LEU A 43 8.84 -11.80 15.21
C LEU A 43 8.84 -10.26 15.25
N ASP A 44 8.59 -9.67 16.41
CA ASP A 44 8.64 -8.22 16.65
C ASP A 44 10.09 -7.74 16.92
N SER A 45 11.05 -8.65 17.09
CA SER A 45 12.44 -8.31 17.40
C SER A 45 13.17 -7.59 16.25
N ARG A 46 13.94 -6.55 16.61
CA ARG A 46 14.71 -5.77 15.63
C ARG A 46 15.91 -6.55 15.11
N GLU A 47 16.40 -7.48 15.90
CA GLU A 47 17.53 -8.36 15.62
C GLU A 47 17.19 -9.30 14.45
N VAL A 48 16.03 -9.96 14.50
CA VAL A 48 15.55 -10.83 13.40
C VAL A 48 15.37 -10.03 12.13
N PHE A 49 14.75 -8.84 12.21
CA PHE A 49 14.62 -7.94 11.06
C PHE A 49 15.98 -7.56 10.45
N ASN A 50 16.94 -7.10 11.28
CA ASN A 50 18.25 -6.67 10.80
C ASN A 50 19.04 -7.83 10.19
N ALA A 51 18.91 -9.03 10.76
CA ALA A 51 19.54 -10.22 10.24
C ALA A 51 18.94 -10.63 8.89
N LEU A 52 17.62 -10.59 8.72
CA LEU A 52 16.95 -10.87 7.44
C LEU A 52 17.34 -9.90 6.33
N VAL A 53 17.48 -8.60 6.64
CA VAL A 53 17.86 -7.60 5.63
C VAL A 53 19.33 -7.72 5.26
N ARG A 54 20.19 -8.17 6.19
CA ARG A 54 21.64 -8.34 5.95
C ARG A 54 21.99 -9.69 5.34
N SER A 55 21.15 -10.71 5.53
CA SER A 55 21.41 -12.04 5.01
C SER A 55 21.35 -12.00 3.47
N ARG A 56 22.41 -12.50 2.84
CA ARG A 56 22.47 -12.63 1.37
C ARG A 56 21.73 -13.86 0.86
N ASP A 57 21.30 -14.74 1.77
CA ASP A 57 20.70 -16.03 1.46
C ASP A 57 19.23 -16.07 1.87
N LEU A 58 18.42 -15.23 1.20
CA LEU A 58 16.97 -15.13 1.41
C LEU A 58 16.20 -16.39 0.98
N LEU A 59 16.86 -17.34 0.31
CA LEU A 59 16.30 -18.63 -0.09
C LEU A 59 16.15 -19.61 1.09
N SER A 60 16.86 -19.34 2.19
CA SER A 60 16.81 -20.16 3.40
C SER A 60 15.52 -20.00 4.21
N VAL A 61 14.73 -18.95 3.94
CA VAL A 61 13.58 -18.55 4.74
C VAL A 61 12.31 -18.51 3.89
N SER A 62 11.16 -18.89 4.47
CA SER A 62 9.85 -18.80 3.83
C SER A 62 9.51 -17.35 3.51
N PRO A 63 9.05 -17.03 2.29
CA PRO A 63 8.63 -15.67 2.00
C PRO A 63 7.51 -15.13 2.90
N TYR A 64 6.64 -16.00 3.45
CA TYR A 64 5.61 -15.56 4.42
C TYR A 64 6.24 -14.97 5.69
N PHE A 65 7.26 -15.65 6.23
CA PHE A 65 8.02 -15.15 7.38
C PHE A 65 8.77 -13.86 7.03
N PHE A 66 9.46 -13.85 5.88
CA PHE A 66 10.21 -12.68 5.44
C PHE A 66 9.34 -11.42 5.30
N TYR A 67 8.23 -11.51 4.56
CA TYR A 67 7.35 -10.36 4.34
C TYR A 67 6.59 -9.97 5.61
N TYR A 68 6.22 -10.92 6.46
CA TYR A 68 5.62 -10.63 7.76
C TYR A 68 6.54 -9.77 8.63
N VAL A 69 7.80 -10.19 8.85
CA VAL A 69 8.76 -9.46 9.71
C VAL A 69 9.06 -8.06 9.15
N LEU A 70 9.21 -7.94 7.83
CA LEU A 70 9.42 -6.65 7.17
C LEU A 70 8.24 -5.70 7.37
N VAL A 71 7.02 -6.16 7.11
CA VAL A 71 5.80 -5.36 7.26
C VAL A 71 5.60 -4.97 8.72
N ARG A 72 5.77 -5.93 9.64
CA ARG A 72 5.58 -5.73 11.07
C ARG A 72 6.48 -4.62 11.61
N GLN A 73 7.76 -4.62 11.24
CA GLN A 73 8.70 -3.59 11.66
C GLN A 73 8.29 -2.19 11.20
N VAL A 74 7.80 -2.05 9.96
CA VAL A 74 7.38 -0.74 9.44
C VAL A 74 6.05 -0.29 10.02
N PHE A 75 5.12 -1.22 10.27
CA PHE A 75 3.85 -0.94 10.92
C PHE A 75 4.05 -0.44 12.36
N MET A 76 4.94 -1.08 13.12
CA MET A 76 5.29 -0.62 14.47
C MET A 76 5.86 0.80 14.48
N ARG A 77 6.70 1.16 13.51
CA ARG A 77 7.24 2.53 13.38
C ARG A 77 6.17 3.57 13.06
N ARG A 78 5.07 3.15 12.41
CA ARG A 78 3.94 3.99 12.01
C ARG A 78 2.79 3.95 13.03
N GLY A 79 2.93 3.23 14.14
CA GLY A 79 1.91 3.10 15.18
C GLY A 79 0.78 2.12 14.86
N ILE A 80 0.92 1.29 13.82
CA ILE A 80 -0.04 0.24 13.47
C ILE A 80 0.34 -1.01 14.27
N SER A 81 -0.34 -1.25 15.39
CA SER A 81 -0.04 -2.35 16.32
C SER A 81 -0.78 -3.65 15.99
N ASP A 82 -1.82 -3.59 15.18
CA ASP A 82 -2.64 -4.76 14.84
C ASP A 82 -1.83 -5.81 14.08
N ARG A 83 -1.71 -6.99 14.69
CA ARG A 83 -0.97 -8.15 14.18
C ARG A 83 -1.68 -8.81 13.00
N SER A 84 -3.00 -8.83 13.00
CA SER A 84 -3.81 -9.43 11.93
C SER A 84 -3.68 -8.63 10.63
N VAL A 85 -3.55 -7.31 10.74
CA VAL A 85 -3.31 -6.43 9.60
C VAL A 85 -1.90 -6.65 9.03
N ALA A 86 -0.89 -6.78 9.90
CA ALA A 86 0.48 -7.13 9.46
C ALA A 86 0.52 -8.51 8.78
N ASP A 87 -0.23 -9.48 9.32
CA ASP A 87 -0.36 -10.82 8.77
C ASP A 87 -1.02 -10.82 7.39
N TYR A 88 -2.09 -10.04 7.22
CA TYR A 88 -2.76 -9.85 5.94
C TYR A 88 -1.85 -9.22 4.89
N VAL A 89 -1.18 -8.12 5.23
CA VAL A 89 -0.32 -7.40 4.28
C VAL A 89 0.95 -8.19 3.96
N GLY A 90 1.51 -8.92 4.93
CA GLY A 90 2.58 -9.88 4.68
C GLY A 90 2.15 -10.97 3.70
N ALA A 91 0.91 -11.46 3.82
CA ALA A 91 0.37 -12.51 2.94
C ALA A 91 0.11 -11.96 1.54
N LEU A 92 -0.35 -10.71 1.45
CA LEU A 92 -0.53 -9.96 0.22
C LEU A 92 0.79 -9.82 -0.54
N LEU A 93 1.85 -9.34 0.12
CA LEU A 93 3.18 -9.22 -0.49
C LEU A 93 3.72 -10.59 -0.91
N SER A 94 3.59 -11.60 -0.05
CA SER A 94 3.98 -12.97 -0.37
C SER A 94 3.26 -13.51 -1.60
N TYR A 95 1.97 -13.20 -1.75
CA TYR A 95 1.14 -13.62 -2.87
C TYR A 95 1.56 -12.95 -4.18
N PHE A 96 1.69 -11.62 -4.20
CA PHE A 96 1.99 -10.88 -5.42
C PHE A 96 3.44 -11.00 -5.88
N MET A 97 4.38 -11.08 -4.94
CA MET A 97 5.81 -11.14 -5.27
C MET A 97 6.26 -12.54 -5.72
N ARG A 98 5.53 -13.61 -5.37
CA ARG A 98 5.84 -15.00 -5.78
C ARG A 98 5.35 -15.38 -7.17
N GLY A 99 4.40 -14.64 -7.73
CA GLY A 99 3.87 -14.96 -9.05
C GLY A 99 3.30 -13.71 -9.67
N GLU A 100 3.88 -13.27 -10.79
CA GLU A 100 3.44 -12.16 -11.65
C GLU A 100 1.99 -12.34 -12.14
N LYS A 101 1.01 -12.29 -11.22
CA LYS A 101 -0.44 -12.38 -11.46
C LYS A 101 -1.10 -11.00 -11.55
N LEU A 102 -0.29 -9.95 -11.69
CA LEU A 102 -0.73 -8.61 -12.10
C LEU A 102 -0.84 -8.47 -13.62
N ARG A 103 -0.57 -9.56 -14.36
CA ARG A 103 -0.85 -9.65 -15.79
C ARG A 103 -2.29 -10.11 -15.96
N GLY A 104 -3.16 -9.17 -16.25
CA GLY A 104 -4.47 -9.48 -16.81
C GLY A 104 -4.30 -9.78 -18.30
N GLU A 105 -4.99 -10.80 -18.79
CA GLU A 105 -5.24 -10.91 -20.22
C GLU A 105 -6.30 -9.88 -20.58
N THR A 106 -5.87 -8.69 -20.99
CA THR A 106 -6.77 -7.71 -21.59
C THR A 106 -7.40 -8.34 -22.83
N GLN A 107 -8.72 -8.24 -23.03
CA GLN A 107 -9.42 -8.76 -24.23
C GLN A 107 -8.83 -8.25 -25.57
N ALA A 108 -8.04 -7.18 -25.55
CA ALA A 108 -7.41 -6.57 -26.71
C ALA A 108 -5.93 -6.99 -26.94
N GLY A 109 -5.45 -8.11 -26.39
CA GLY A 109 -4.11 -8.67 -26.69
C GLY A 109 -2.92 -7.79 -26.26
N THR A 110 -3.18 -6.63 -25.67
CA THR A 110 -2.16 -5.71 -25.18
C THR A 110 -1.81 -6.13 -23.76
N ARG A 111 -0.62 -6.74 -23.60
CA ARG A 111 -0.07 -7.15 -22.30
C ARG A 111 0.19 -5.92 -21.44
N GLY A 112 -0.78 -5.56 -20.59
CA GLY A 112 -0.74 -4.40 -19.70
C GLY A 112 -1.02 -4.77 -18.25
N PHE A 113 -0.73 -3.84 -17.34
CA PHE A 113 -1.11 -3.92 -15.93
C PHE A 113 -2.63 -4.14 -15.82
N VAL A 114 -3.09 -4.96 -14.87
CA VAL A 114 -4.52 -5.04 -14.53
C VAL A 114 -5.06 -3.62 -14.27
N TYR A 115 -5.96 -3.15 -15.12
CA TYR A 115 -6.67 -1.91 -14.85
C TYR A 115 -7.69 -2.17 -13.75
N LEU A 116 -7.67 -1.35 -12.69
CA LEU A 116 -8.63 -1.47 -11.60
C LEU A 116 -10.08 -1.37 -12.10
N VAL A 117 -10.32 -0.65 -13.19
CA VAL A 117 -11.64 -0.52 -13.82
C VAL A 117 -12.17 -1.88 -14.28
N ASP A 118 -11.33 -2.74 -14.83
CA ASP A 118 -11.73 -4.08 -15.26
C ASP A 118 -12.15 -4.94 -14.05
N LEU A 119 -11.43 -4.81 -12.93
CA LEU A 119 -11.76 -5.51 -11.69
C LEU A 119 -13.08 -5.00 -11.08
N VAL A 120 -13.32 -3.69 -11.12
CA VAL A 120 -14.59 -3.07 -10.70
C VAL A 120 -15.74 -3.61 -11.57
N ASP A 121 -15.56 -3.68 -12.89
CA ASP A 121 -16.57 -4.24 -13.79
C ASP A 121 -16.80 -5.74 -13.53
N CYS A 122 -15.76 -6.51 -13.21
CA CYS A 122 -15.88 -7.91 -12.81
C CYS A 122 -16.66 -8.06 -11.49
N ALA A 123 -16.42 -7.19 -10.51
CA ALA A 123 -17.15 -7.19 -9.25
C ALA A 123 -18.65 -6.90 -9.46
N ARG A 124 -18.98 -5.94 -10.31
CA ARG A 124 -20.38 -5.59 -10.63
C ARG A 124 -21.13 -6.69 -11.37
N ARG A 125 -20.42 -7.53 -12.13
CA ARG A 125 -20.99 -8.66 -12.89
C ARG A 125 -20.89 -9.99 -12.14
N ALA A 126 -20.47 -9.97 -10.88
CA ALA A 126 -20.33 -11.19 -10.10
C ALA A 126 -21.68 -11.93 -9.95
N PRO A 127 -21.71 -13.26 -10.13
CA PRO A 127 -22.95 -14.04 -10.11
C PRO A 127 -23.52 -14.23 -8.69
N ASP A 128 -22.67 -14.17 -7.66
CA ASP A 128 -23.03 -14.40 -6.26
C ASP A 128 -22.27 -13.45 -5.32
N ASP A 129 -22.78 -13.31 -4.09
CA ASP A 129 -22.17 -12.47 -3.05
C ASP A 129 -20.74 -12.92 -2.71
N GLN A 130 -20.44 -14.21 -2.85
CA GLN A 130 -19.11 -14.76 -2.61
C GLN A 130 -18.11 -14.33 -3.68
N ALA A 131 -18.47 -14.37 -4.97
CA ALA A 131 -17.60 -13.85 -6.03
C ALA A 131 -17.49 -12.32 -5.95
N ALA A 132 -18.57 -11.60 -5.64
CA ALA A 132 -18.55 -10.16 -5.44
C ALA A 132 -17.55 -9.79 -4.33
N PHE A 133 -17.66 -10.43 -3.16
CA PHE A 133 -16.73 -10.27 -2.05
C PHE A 133 -15.27 -10.50 -2.45
N VAL A 134 -14.99 -11.58 -3.18
CA VAL A 134 -13.63 -11.91 -3.62
C VAL A 134 -13.07 -10.84 -4.57
N MET A 135 -13.89 -10.32 -5.48
CA MET A 135 -13.49 -9.28 -6.42
C MET A 135 -13.30 -7.93 -5.74
N GLU A 136 -14.19 -7.54 -4.82
CA GLU A 136 -14.07 -6.30 -4.05
C GLU A 136 -12.81 -6.29 -3.17
N ALA A 137 -12.51 -7.40 -2.49
CA ALA A 137 -11.25 -7.55 -1.75
C ALA A 137 -10.04 -7.47 -2.69
N ARG A 138 -10.15 -8.08 -3.88
CA ARG A 138 -9.08 -8.07 -4.89
C ARG A 138 -8.80 -6.66 -5.42
N ILE A 139 -9.82 -5.82 -5.58
CA ILE A 139 -9.67 -4.41 -5.97
C ILE A 139 -8.80 -3.68 -4.94
N GLY A 140 -9.13 -3.84 -3.65
CA GLY A 140 -8.33 -3.30 -2.55
C GLY A 140 -6.88 -3.79 -2.57
N ASP A 141 -6.70 -5.11 -2.71
CA ASP A 141 -5.37 -5.74 -2.70
C ASP A 141 -4.48 -5.25 -3.84
N VAL A 142 -5.01 -5.17 -5.06
CA VAL A 142 -4.26 -4.70 -6.23
C VAL A 142 -3.95 -3.21 -6.09
N ALA A 143 -4.92 -2.40 -5.65
CA ALA A 143 -4.70 -0.98 -5.42
C ALA A 143 -3.61 -0.73 -4.38
N LEU A 144 -3.65 -1.43 -3.25
CA LEU A 144 -2.66 -1.28 -2.19
C LEU A 144 -1.28 -1.75 -2.64
N PHE A 145 -1.21 -2.89 -3.34
CA PHE A 145 0.05 -3.40 -3.85
C PHE A 145 0.72 -2.44 -4.83
N LEU A 146 -0.05 -1.93 -5.81
CA LEU A 146 0.47 -0.99 -6.82
C LEU A 146 0.92 0.31 -6.17
N THR A 147 0.08 0.88 -5.30
CA THR A 147 0.36 2.19 -4.68
C THR A 147 1.38 2.11 -3.53
N GLY A 148 1.56 0.95 -2.91
CA GLY A 148 2.52 0.71 -1.85
C GLY A 148 3.91 0.32 -2.37
N VAL A 149 3.97 -0.64 -3.29
CA VAL A 149 5.24 -1.22 -3.78
C VAL A 149 5.79 -0.48 -5.00
N PHE A 150 4.93 -0.01 -5.91
CA PHE A 150 5.33 0.66 -7.16
C PHE A 150 4.82 2.10 -7.28
N PRO A 151 4.99 2.95 -6.25
CA PRO A 151 4.42 4.29 -6.26
C PRO A 151 5.07 5.23 -7.29
N ASP A 152 6.38 5.08 -7.54
CA ASP A 152 7.14 5.92 -8.46
C ASP A 152 6.70 5.70 -9.91
N ALA A 153 6.35 4.45 -10.27
CA ALA A 153 5.85 4.12 -11.60
C ALA A 153 4.48 4.76 -11.89
N ILE A 154 3.61 4.86 -10.87
CA ILE A 154 2.32 5.57 -10.98
C ILE A 154 2.56 7.07 -11.13
N TYR A 155 3.43 7.63 -10.29
CA TYR A 155 3.76 9.07 -10.32
C TYR A 155 4.38 9.49 -11.65
N HIS A 156 5.35 8.74 -12.17
CA HIS A 156 5.97 8.99 -13.48
C HIS A 156 4.92 8.98 -14.59
N ARG A 157 3.99 8.01 -14.58
CA ARG A 157 2.91 7.92 -15.58
C ARG A 157 1.92 9.07 -15.49
N GLN A 158 1.59 9.53 -14.30
CA GLN A 158 0.72 10.69 -14.10
C GLN A 158 1.40 11.98 -14.60
N THR A 159 2.70 12.15 -14.31
CA THR A 159 3.46 13.37 -14.59
C THR A 159 3.84 13.48 -16.07
N TYR A 160 4.32 12.40 -16.67
CA TYR A 160 4.85 12.39 -18.03
C TYR A 160 3.91 11.72 -19.05
N GLY A 161 2.93 10.94 -18.58
CA GLY A 161 1.89 10.37 -19.42
C GLY A 161 0.70 11.31 -19.58
N ARG A 162 0.01 11.24 -20.72
CA ARG A 162 -1.17 12.08 -20.95
C ARG A 162 -2.39 11.52 -20.21
N ARG A 163 -2.91 12.28 -19.23
CA ARG A 163 -4.21 12.08 -18.56
C ARG A 163 -4.40 10.70 -17.91
N LEU A 164 -3.34 10.12 -17.35
CA LEU A 164 -3.42 8.86 -16.60
C LEU A 164 -3.84 9.12 -15.15
N PRO A 165 -4.61 8.21 -14.51
CA PRO A 165 -5.00 8.37 -13.12
C PRO A 165 -3.81 8.40 -12.17
N GLY A 166 -3.85 9.32 -11.20
CA GLY A 166 -2.84 9.49 -10.15
C GLY A 166 -3.04 8.57 -8.94
N LEU A 167 -2.16 8.71 -7.95
CA LEU A 167 -2.19 7.91 -6.70
C LEU A 167 -3.53 8.00 -5.97
N GLU A 168 -4.17 9.17 -5.98
CA GLU A 168 -5.46 9.44 -5.33
C GLU A 168 -6.59 8.58 -5.90
N TYR A 169 -6.55 8.33 -7.22
CA TYR A 169 -7.54 7.47 -7.86
C TYR A 169 -7.43 6.03 -7.36
N TYR A 170 -6.21 5.47 -7.35
CA TYR A 170 -5.98 4.12 -6.85
C TYR A 170 -6.33 4.01 -5.36
N GLU A 171 -6.00 5.03 -4.56
CA GLU A 171 -6.36 5.08 -3.15
C GLU A 171 -7.88 5.10 -2.94
N ALA A 172 -8.62 5.94 -3.67
CA ALA A 172 -10.08 5.99 -3.58
C ALA A 172 -10.73 4.66 -3.97
N VAL A 173 -10.29 4.05 -5.08
CA VAL A 173 -10.80 2.76 -5.56
C VAL A 173 -10.46 1.63 -4.59
N GLY A 174 -9.22 1.59 -4.08
CA GLY A 174 -8.78 0.58 -3.12
C GLY A 174 -9.54 0.65 -1.80
N ARG A 175 -9.74 1.87 -1.26
CA ARG A 175 -10.57 2.11 -0.07
C ARG A 175 -12.00 1.63 -0.27
N SER A 176 -12.59 1.94 -1.43
CA SER A 176 -13.95 1.51 -1.75
C SER A 176 -14.05 -0.01 -1.82
N GLY A 177 -13.10 -0.68 -2.48
CA GLY A 177 -13.08 -2.14 -2.59
C GLY A 177 -13.04 -2.83 -1.23
N TYR A 178 -12.14 -2.41 -0.34
CA TYR A 178 -12.08 -2.97 1.01
C TYR A 178 -13.34 -2.69 1.85
N ARG A 179 -13.92 -1.48 1.75
CA ARG A 179 -15.16 -1.13 2.45
C ARG A 179 -16.36 -1.91 1.94
N SER A 180 -16.45 -2.17 0.63
CA SER A 180 -17.48 -3.03 0.06
C SER A 180 -17.28 -4.46 0.55
N ALA A 181 -16.05 -4.97 0.50
CA ALA A 181 -15.69 -6.30 0.93
C ALA A 181 -16.03 -6.56 2.42
N SER A 182 -15.76 -5.60 3.32
CA SER A 182 -16.06 -5.74 4.76
C SER A 182 -17.55 -5.85 5.08
N ARG A 183 -18.43 -5.38 4.18
CA ARG A 183 -19.89 -5.39 4.37
C ARG A 183 -20.56 -6.67 3.90
N HIS A 184 -19.89 -7.46 3.06
CA HIS A 184 -20.47 -8.70 2.54
C HIS A 184 -20.53 -9.78 3.65
N PRO A 185 -21.61 -10.59 3.74
CA PRO A 185 -21.74 -11.64 4.76
C PRO A 185 -20.55 -12.62 4.85
N PRO A 186 -19.92 -13.06 3.74
CA PRO A 186 -18.72 -13.90 3.76
C PRO A 186 -17.52 -13.35 4.52
N SER A 187 -17.42 -12.02 4.71
CA SER A 187 -16.33 -11.40 5.48
C SER A 187 -16.38 -11.76 6.97
N ARG A 188 -17.59 -11.91 7.51
CA ARG A 188 -17.84 -12.26 8.92
C ARG A 188 -17.53 -13.71 9.24
N HIS A 189 -17.70 -14.59 8.26
CA HIS A 189 -17.41 -16.02 8.41
C HIS A 189 -15.92 -16.37 8.37
N ARG A 190 -15.06 -15.40 8.05
CA ARG A 190 -13.62 -15.60 7.87
C ARG A 190 -12.76 -14.73 8.79
N ASP A 191 -13.37 -14.02 9.74
CA ASP A 191 -12.71 -13.03 10.62
C ASP A 191 -11.95 -11.94 9.82
N LEU A 192 -12.36 -11.71 8.57
CA LEU A 192 -11.75 -10.71 7.67
C LEU A 192 -12.45 -9.36 7.74
N GLY A 193 -13.67 -9.31 8.27
CA GLY A 193 -14.48 -8.10 8.30
C GLY A 193 -13.75 -6.93 8.97
N GLU A 194 -13.19 -7.16 10.16
CA GLU A 194 -12.46 -6.12 10.92
C GLU A 194 -11.17 -5.70 10.24
N VAL A 195 -10.39 -6.65 9.71
CA VAL A 195 -9.15 -6.35 8.98
C VAL A 195 -9.45 -5.54 7.72
N LEU A 196 -10.44 -5.95 6.92
CA LEU A 196 -10.81 -5.22 5.70
C LEU A 196 -11.38 -3.83 6.01
N GLU A 197 -12.16 -3.69 7.07
CA GLU A 197 -12.65 -2.38 7.52
C GLU A 197 -11.49 -1.47 7.96
N PHE A 198 -10.53 -2.01 8.73
CA PHE A 198 -9.32 -1.27 9.10
C PHE A 198 -8.51 -0.86 7.86
N MET A 199 -8.31 -1.78 6.92
CA MET A 199 -7.60 -1.52 5.66
C MET A 199 -8.29 -0.45 4.81
N ALA A 200 -9.63 -0.40 4.83
CA ALA A 200 -10.39 0.65 4.18
C ALA A 200 -10.26 2.01 4.89
N ALA A 201 -10.29 2.02 6.23
CA ALA A 201 -10.19 3.22 7.04
C ALA A 201 -8.79 3.85 6.97
N GLU A 202 -7.75 3.02 7.19
CA GLU A 202 -6.34 3.41 7.31
C GLU A 202 -5.52 3.14 6.04
N PHE A 203 -6.17 3.02 4.88
CA PHE A 203 -5.51 2.72 3.60
C PHE A 203 -4.30 3.60 3.33
N ALA A 204 -4.42 4.92 3.56
CA ALA A 204 -3.34 5.87 3.34
C ALA A 204 -2.14 5.60 4.25
N ALA A 205 -2.38 5.25 5.52
CA ALA A 205 -1.34 4.95 6.49
C ALA A 205 -0.62 3.64 6.12
N VAL A 206 -1.38 2.59 5.78
CA VAL A 206 -0.83 1.30 5.33
C VAL A 206 -0.04 1.47 4.03
N ARG A 207 -0.58 2.20 3.06
CA ARG A 207 0.12 2.52 1.80
C ARG A 207 1.44 3.24 2.07
N LYS A 208 1.43 4.29 2.90
CA LYS A 208 2.64 5.04 3.26
C LYS A 208 3.68 4.15 3.95
N ALA A 209 3.25 3.27 4.86
CA ALA A 209 4.14 2.27 5.47
C ALA A 209 4.78 1.36 4.40
N LEU A 210 4.00 0.88 3.44
CA LEU A 210 4.54 0.10 2.32
C LEU A 210 5.47 0.90 1.41
N ASN A 211 5.21 2.20 1.23
CA ASN A 211 6.12 3.07 0.48
C ASN A 211 7.47 3.19 1.18
N ASP A 212 7.50 3.37 2.51
CA ASP A 212 8.76 3.39 3.26
C ASP A 212 9.52 2.06 3.13
N LEU A 213 8.80 0.94 3.20
CA LEU A 213 9.36 -0.39 3.02
C LEU A 213 9.99 -0.53 1.63
N SER A 214 9.26 -0.13 0.58
CA SER A 214 9.73 -0.20 -0.81
C SER A 214 10.94 0.69 -1.04
N ASP A 215 10.89 1.94 -0.55
CA ASP A 215 11.95 2.94 -0.69
C ASP A 215 13.24 2.54 0.02
N THR A 216 13.13 1.79 1.12
CA THR A 216 14.27 1.39 1.97
C THR A 216 14.84 0.02 1.58
N HIS A 217 13.97 -0.96 1.28
CA HIS A 217 14.38 -2.37 1.20
C HIS A 217 14.17 -3.01 -0.18
N PHE A 218 13.20 -2.57 -0.97
CA PHE A 218 12.94 -3.24 -2.23
C PHE A 218 13.77 -2.72 -3.39
N CYS A 219 14.26 -1.48 -3.37
CA CYS A 219 15.17 -0.88 -4.37
C CYS A 219 15.10 -1.50 -5.79
N MET A 220 13.88 -1.74 -6.30
CA MET A 220 13.64 -2.39 -7.58
C MET A 220 13.86 -1.44 -8.76
N THR A 221 14.18 -0.18 -8.47
CA THR A 221 14.02 0.95 -9.36
C THR A 221 15.38 1.61 -9.54
N ARG A 222 16.14 1.12 -10.52
CA ARG A 222 17.57 1.43 -10.73
C ARG A 222 17.82 2.61 -11.67
N SER A 223 16.79 3.34 -12.12
CA SER A 223 16.97 4.51 -13.01
C SER A 223 17.19 5.81 -12.25
N ARG A 224 18.13 6.64 -12.73
CA ARG A 224 18.38 8.00 -12.23
C ARG A 224 17.14 8.91 -12.33
N VAL A 225 16.28 8.71 -13.33
CA VAL A 225 15.06 9.52 -13.53
C VAL A 225 14.03 9.21 -12.44
N GLU A 226 13.89 7.95 -12.07
CA GLU A 226 12.97 7.49 -11.02
C GLU A 226 13.41 7.96 -9.62
N SER A 227 14.69 8.32 -9.44
CA SER A 227 15.18 8.90 -8.18
C SER A 227 14.67 10.34 -7.94
N LEU A 228 14.45 11.14 -9.00
CA LEU A 228 13.82 12.47 -8.88
C LEU A 228 12.33 12.32 -8.62
N ASP A 229 11.65 11.42 -9.36
CA ASP A 229 10.23 11.11 -9.14
C ASP A 229 9.97 10.61 -7.73
N ARG A 230 10.86 9.79 -7.18
CA ARG A 230 10.81 9.38 -5.78
C ARG A 230 10.87 10.58 -4.83
N ILE A 231 11.81 11.51 -5.03
CA ILE A 231 11.94 12.72 -4.19
C ILE A 231 10.69 13.59 -4.30
N MET A 232 10.21 13.84 -5.53
CA MET A 232 9.02 14.65 -5.80
C MET A 232 7.76 14.01 -5.21
N ARG A 233 7.61 12.70 -5.39
CA ARG A 233 6.53 11.94 -4.75
C ARG A 233 6.63 12.01 -3.23
N GLN A 234 7.81 11.84 -2.63
CA GLN A 234 7.97 11.95 -1.18
C GLN A 234 7.62 13.34 -0.66
N ALA A 235 7.88 14.41 -1.43
CA ALA A 235 7.47 15.77 -1.08
C ALA A 235 5.95 15.97 -1.15
N LEU A 236 5.28 15.37 -2.14
CA LEU A 236 3.84 15.53 -2.38
C LEU A 236 2.97 14.56 -1.56
N TYR A 237 3.46 13.33 -1.33
CA TYR A 237 2.70 12.22 -0.75
C TYR A 237 3.33 11.61 0.50
N GLY A 238 4.58 11.99 0.82
CA GLY A 238 5.29 11.54 2.01
C GLY A 238 4.93 12.39 3.24
N THR A 239 5.07 11.78 4.41
CA THR A 239 4.94 12.47 5.70
C THR A 239 6.27 13.14 6.04
N ARG A 240 6.56 14.29 5.43
CA ARG A 240 7.47 15.24 6.10
C ARG A 240 6.65 15.82 7.26
N GLY A 241 7.14 15.58 8.47
CA GLY A 241 6.36 15.58 9.70
C GLY A 241 5.55 16.85 9.97
N GLN A 242 4.50 16.65 10.78
CA GLN A 242 4.05 17.62 11.78
C GLN A 242 5.26 18.13 12.58
N ALA A 243 5.96 19.14 12.07
CA ALA A 243 6.99 19.91 12.74
C ALA A 243 7.30 21.16 11.90
N ALA A 244 6.32 22.06 11.80
CA ALA A 244 6.51 23.49 11.53
C ALA A 244 5.17 24.19 11.77
N GLY A 245 4.83 24.37 13.06
CA GLY A 245 3.99 25.49 13.45
C GLY A 245 4.86 26.73 13.36
N GLU A 246 4.62 27.55 12.35
CA GLU A 246 5.02 28.95 12.17
C GLU A 246 4.19 29.38 10.94
N GLY A 247 3.15 30.18 11.04
CA GLY A 247 3.11 31.43 11.78
C GLY A 247 3.51 32.56 10.83
N ARG A 248 2.48 33.19 10.23
CA ARG A 248 2.41 34.56 9.67
C ARG A 248 2.93 34.81 8.24
N PRO A 249 2.58 35.97 7.63
CA PRO A 249 1.56 36.97 7.99
C PRO A 249 0.51 37.19 6.87
N GLY A 250 -0.56 37.91 7.21
CA GLY A 250 -1.45 38.49 6.21
C GLY A 250 -0.76 39.61 5.44
N GLU A 251 -1.12 39.73 4.17
CA GLU A 251 -0.91 40.93 3.38
C GLU A 251 -2.28 41.57 3.16
N GLU A 252 -2.55 42.59 3.97
CA GLU A 252 -3.52 43.63 3.70
C GLU A 252 -2.91 44.62 2.70
N GLU A 253 -3.72 45.00 1.72
CA GLU A 253 -3.84 46.33 1.10
C GLU A 253 -2.60 47.01 0.47
N GLU A 254 -2.58 47.04 -0.86
CA GLU A 254 -2.46 48.28 -1.65
C GLU A 254 -3.51 48.17 -2.77
N GLY A 255 -4.49 49.07 -2.95
CA GLY A 255 -4.38 50.52 -2.86
C GLY A 255 -4.03 51.05 -4.25
N GLY A 256 -5.02 51.16 -5.14
CA GLY A 256 -4.83 51.65 -6.51
C GLY A 256 -6.16 51.95 -7.20
N GLU A 257 -6.79 53.05 -6.79
CA GLU A 257 -7.74 53.80 -7.60
C GLU A 257 -7.08 54.19 -8.93
N GLU A 258 -7.77 53.95 -10.05
CA GLU A 258 -7.88 54.98 -11.08
C GLU A 258 -9.22 54.83 -11.81
N ASP A 259 -10.02 55.87 -11.62
CA ASP A 259 -11.32 56.19 -12.15
C ASP A 259 -11.24 56.64 -13.62
N GLY A 260 -12.35 56.54 -14.36
CA GLY A 260 -12.50 57.29 -15.61
C GLY A 260 -13.26 56.59 -16.73
N GLY A 261 -14.61 56.61 -16.64
CA GLY A 261 -15.67 56.77 -17.67
C GLY A 261 -15.49 56.26 -19.12
N GLU A 262 -16.52 55.93 -19.89
CA GLU A 262 -17.98 55.97 -19.77
C GLU A 262 -18.52 55.23 -21.04
N PRO A 263 -19.85 55.08 -21.25
CA PRO A 263 -20.43 53.88 -21.82
C PRO A 263 -20.80 54.00 -23.32
N GLY A 264 -20.96 52.85 -23.97
CA GLY A 264 -21.47 52.76 -25.33
C GLY A 264 -22.43 51.59 -25.49
N GLN A 265 -23.72 51.91 -25.52
CA GLN A 265 -24.86 51.07 -25.90
C GLN A 265 -24.66 50.41 -27.27
N TYR A 266 -25.31 49.26 -27.51
CA TYR A 266 -26.03 48.83 -28.73
C TYR A 266 -26.31 47.32 -28.53
N ALA A 267 -27.50 46.95 -28.06
CA ALA A 267 -28.72 46.75 -28.84
C ALA A 267 -28.93 45.26 -29.18
N ASP A 268 -29.98 44.75 -28.56
CA ASP A 268 -30.93 43.72 -28.96
C ASP A 268 -30.76 43.02 -30.32
N GLY A 269 -30.99 41.70 -30.26
CA GLY A 269 -31.23 40.83 -31.41
C GLY A 269 -31.96 39.58 -30.94
N GLU A 270 -33.25 39.72 -30.71
CA GLU A 270 -34.22 38.66 -30.41
C GLU A 270 -34.26 37.55 -31.46
N SER A 271 -34.71 36.39 -30.96
CA SER A 271 -35.45 35.28 -31.60
C SER A 271 -35.90 35.38 -33.07
N SER A 272 -35.84 34.25 -33.79
CA SER A 272 -37.00 33.37 -34.08
C SER A 272 -36.89 32.66 -35.44
N ASP A 273 -37.40 31.44 -35.46
CA ASP A 273 -38.00 30.66 -36.58
C ASP A 273 -37.18 30.34 -37.84
N ALA A 274 -36.84 29.04 -38.00
CA ALA A 274 -37.55 28.09 -38.88
C ALA A 274 -36.72 26.80 -39.07
#